data_AF-A0A842QLU0-F1
#
_entry.id   AF-A0A842QLU0-F1
#
_cell.length_a   1.000
_cell.length_b   1.000
_cell.length_c   1.000
_cell.angle_alpha   90.00
_cell.angle_beta   90.00
_cell.angle_gamma   90.00
#
_symmetry.space_group_name_H-M   'P 1'
#
loop_
_entity.id
_entity.type
_entity.pdbx_description
1 polymer ?
#
loop_
_entity_poly.entity_id
_entity_poly.type
_entity_poly.pdbx_seq_one_letter_code
_entity_poly.pdbx_strand_id
1 'polypeptide(L)'
;MQPQFTINIPGVISFIILLAVLLLVLGFGEKSNLQKRRNMIGAGTILIGVVVILGPLSFYMYLITAVSLVLGVSDILLLSLSSVLGGAILAAGFMNLTRPVEKEEPTPF
;
A
#
# COMPACT_ATOMS: atom_id res chain seq x y z
N MET A 1 -29.83 -14.26 -12.67
CA MET A 1 -28.85 -14.70 -11.64
C MET A 1 -28.78 -13.60 -10.58
N GLN A 2 -29.20 -13.86 -9.34
CA GLN A 2 -29.01 -12.89 -8.26
C GLN A 2 -27.55 -12.95 -7.80
N PRO A 3 -26.86 -11.80 -7.63
CA PRO A 3 -25.51 -11.79 -7.08
C PRO A 3 -25.54 -12.30 -5.64
N GLN A 4 -24.80 -13.37 -5.35
CA GLN A 4 -24.82 -14.04 -4.03
C GLN A 4 -24.01 -13.29 -2.96
N PHE A 5 -23.20 -12.31 -3.34
CA PHE A 5 -22.41 -11.48 -2.42
C PHE A 5 -22.09 -10.14 -3.08
N THR A 6 -22.21 -9.05 -2.31
CA THR A 6 -21.79 -7.70 -2.71
C THR A 6 -20.52 -7.36 -1.95
N ILE A 7 -19.42 -7.15 -2.66
CA ILE A 7 -18.14 -6.77 -2.04
C ILE A 7 -18.17 -5.27 -1.76
N ASN A 8 -18.12 -4.89 -0.49
CA ASN A 8 -17.99 -3.50 -0.06
C ASN A 8 -16.54 -3.02 -0.28
N ILE A 9 -16.25 -2.43 -1.45
CA ILE A 9 -14.92 -1.95 -1.83
C ILE A 9 -14.33 -1.00 -0.77
N PRO A 10 -15.05 0.03 -0.27
CA PRO A 10 -14.58 0.84 0.86
C PRO A 10 -14.16 0.02 2.08
N GLY A 11 -14.92 -1.03 2.42
CA GLY A 11 -14.60 -1.94 3.52
C GLY A 11 -13.31 -2.72 3.29
N VAL A 12 -13.11 -3.23 2.07
CA VAL A 12 -11.88 -3.95 1.69
C VAL A 12 -10.66 -3.04 1.76
N ILE A 13 -10.75 -1.81 1.22
CA ILE A 13 -9.65 -0.84 1.27
C ILE A 13 -9.30 -0.49 2.71
N SER A 14 -10.30 -0.24 3.56
CA SER A 14 -10.10 0.06 4.98
C SER A 14 -9.42 -1.09 5.71
N PHE A 15 -9.80 -2.34 5.40
CA PHE A 15 -9.16 -3.52 5.97
C PHE A 15 -7.69 -3.65 5.54
N ILE A 16 -7.38 -3.39 4.27
CA ILE A 16 -6.00 -3.39 3.77
C ILE A 16 -5.16 -2.32 4.48
N ILE A 17 -5.70 -1.11 4.68
CA ILE A 17 -5.03 -0.05 5.45
C ILE A 17 -4.74 -0.53 6.87
N LEU A 18 -5.71 -1.14 7.54
CA LEU A 18 -5.54 -1.63 8.90
C LEU A 18 -4.43 -2.70 8.97
N LEU A 19 -4.41 -3.64 8.03
CA LEU A 19 -3.33 -4.63 7.91
C LEU A 19 -1.97 -3.97 7.66
N ALA A 20 -1.92 -2.98 6.78
CA ALA A 20 -0.69 -2.26 6.47
C ALA A 20 -0.13 -1.54 7.71
N VAL A 21 -0.99 -0.81 8.43
CA VAL A 21 -0.63 -0.14 9.69
C VAL A 21 -0.17 -1.14 10.72
N LEU A 22 -0.87 -2.26 10.89
CA LEU A 22 -0.51 -3.30 11.84
C LEU A 22 0.87 -3.90 11.54
N LEU A 23 1.16 -4.19 10.26
CA LEU A 23 2.47 -4.67 9.83
C LEU A 23 3.58 -3.64 10.08
N LEU A 24 3.32 -2.35 9.84
CA LEU A 24 4.27 -1.29 10.13
C LEU A 24 4.54 -1.21 11.64
N VAL A 25 3.49 -1.19 12.47
CA VAL A 25 3.62 -1.12 13.94
C VAL A 25 4.39 -2.32 14.49
N LEU A 26 4.04 -3.54 14.07
CA LEU A 26 4.77 -4.75 14.46
C LEU A 26 6.22 -4.73 13.96
N GLY A 27 6.43 -4.23 12.74
CA GLY A 27 7.75 -4.01 12.15
C GLY A 27 8.62 -3.07 12.99
N PHE A 28 8.08 -1.93 13.43
CA PHE A 28 8.80 -0.99 14.29
C PHE A 28 9.03 -1.54 15.71
N GLY A 29 8.15 -2.40 16.22
CA GLY A 29 8.30 -3.05 17.52
C GLY A 29 9.31 -4.20 17.55
N GLU A 30 9.63 -4.80 16.40
CA GLU A 30 10.53 -5.95 16.31
C GLU A 30 12.01 -5.54 16.39
N LYS A 31 12.62 -5.76 17.57
CA LYS A 31 14.05 -5.47 17.81
C LYS A 31 14.94 -6.70 17.72
N SER A 32 14.36 -7.91 17.77
CA SER A 32 15.13 -9.16 17.91
C SER A 32 15.66 -9.68 16.57
N ASN A 33 14.92 -9.45 15.49
CA ASN A 33 15.24 -10.00 14.18
C ASN A 33 15.09 -8.93 13.09
N LEU A 34 16.23 -8.47 12.57
CA LEU A 34 16.31 -7.45 11.52
C LEU A 34 15.61 -7.89 10.23
N GLN A 35 15.71 -9.17 9.85
CA GLN A 35 15.06 -9.69 8.65
C GLN A 35 13.53 -9.67 8.80
N LYS A 36 13.02 -10.10 9.96
CA LYS A 36 11.58 -10.08 10.25
C LYS A 36 11.05 -8.65 10.30
N ARG A 37 11.77 -7.73 10.97
CA ARG A 37 11.46 -6.29 10.97
C ARG A 37 11.36 -5.73 9.56
N ARG A 38 12.37 -5.97 8.71
CA ARG A 38 12.36 -5.52 7.31
C ARG A 38 11.21 -6.11 6.52
N ASN A 39 10.91 -7.39 6.68
CA ASN A 39 9.81 -8.04 5.99
C ASN A 39 8.46 -7.42 6.36
N MET A 40 8.22 -7.17 7.65
CA MET A 40 6.98 -6.55 8.12
C MET A 40 6.85 -5.10 7.64
N ILE A 41 7.91 -4.30 7.77
CA ILE A 41 7.91 -2.91 7.29
C ILE A 41 7.75 -2.85 5.77
N GLY A 42 8.50 -3.66 5.02
CA GLY A 42 8.43 -3.71 3.56
C GLY A 42 7.04 -4.11 3.06
N ALA A 43 6.46 -5.17 3.63
CA ALA A 43 5.11 -5.59 3.28
C ALA A 43 4.05 -4.53 3.63
N GLY A 44 4.16 -3.91 4.82
CA GLY A 44 3.27 -2.81 5.22
C GLY A 44 3.33 -1.62 4.25
N THR A 45 4.53 -1.19 3.89
CA THR A 45 4.74 -0.11 2.91
C THR A 45 4.18 -0.46 1.54
N ILE A 46 4.36 -1.70 1.06
CA ILE A 46 3.77 -2.14 -0.21
C ILE A 46 2.24 -2.02 -0.17
N LEU A 47 1.60 -2.48 0.91
CA LEU A 47 0.15 -2.38 1.04
C LEU A 47 -0.35 -0.93 1.05
N ILE A 48 0.37 -0.01 1.71
CA ILE A 48 0.07 1.43 1.62
C ILE A 48 0.16 1.92 0.17
N GLY A 49 1.22 1.55 -0.55
CA GLY A 49 1.40 1.92 -1.95
C GLY A 49 0.23 1.45 -2.83
N VAL A 50 -0.24 0.20 -2.64
CA VAL A 50 -1.43 -0.32 -3.33
C VAL A 50 -2.67 0.51 -3.02
N VAL A 51 -2.90 0.82 -1.75
CA VAL A 51 -4.08 1.62 -1.32
C VAL A 51 -4.06 3.02 -1.92
N VAL A 52 -2.90 3.67 -1.96
CA VAL A 52 -2.75 5.02 -2.54
C VAL A 52 -3.16 5.03 -4.02
N ILE A 53 -2.97 3.93 -4.75
CA ILE A 53 -3.44 3.82 -6.14
C ILE A 53 -4.93 3.47 -6.19
N LEU A 54 -5.33 2.43 -5.46
CA LEU A 54 -6.69 1.89 -5.54
C LEU A 54 -7.76 2.80 -4.92
N GLY A 55 -7.42 3.59 -3.91
CA GLY A 55 -8.36 4.47 -3.21
C GLY A 55 -8.99 5.50 -4.14
N PRO A 56 -8.19 6.40 -4.74
CA PRO A 56 -8.69 7.38 -5.71
C PRO A 56 -9.35 6.71 -6.91
N LEU A 57 -8.78 5.62 -7.43
CA LEU A 57 -9.35 4.89 -8.56
C LEU A 57 -10.76 4.36 -8.25
N SER A 58 -10.96 3.79 -7.07
CA SER A 58 -12.27 3.29 -6.62
C SER A 58 -13.27 4.42 -6.42
N PHE A 59 -12.81 5.55 -5.88
CA PHE A 59 -13.65 6.74 -5.68
C PHE A 59 -14.12 7.33 -7.02
N TYR A 60 -13.21 7.51 -7.99
CA TYR A 60 -13.58 8.02 -9.31
C TYR A 60 -14.46 7.03 -10.09
N MET A 61 -14.19 5.71 -10.01
CA MET A 61 -15.08 4.70 -10.59
C MET A 61 -16.48 4.76 -10.00
N TYR A 62 -16.61 4.98 -8.69
CA TYR A 62 -17.90 5.20 -8.05
C TYR A 62 -18.59 6.47 -8.59
N LEU A 63 -17.88 7.59 -8.69
CA LEU A 63 -18.46 8.84 -9.22
C LEU A 63 -18.90 8.73 -10.68
N ILE A 64 -18.12 8.07 -11.52
CA ILE A 64 -18.46 7.83 -12.94
C ILE A 64 -19.75 7.02 -13.03
N THR A 65 -19.91 5.99 -12.20
CA THR A 65 -21.08 5.10 -12.25
C THR A 65 -22.31 5.68 -11.53
N ALA A 66 -22.14 6.39 -10.42
CA ALA A 66 -23.24 6.88 -9.59
C ALA A 66 -23.81 8.24 -10.04
N VAL A 67 -22.96 9.12 -10.57
CA VAL A 67 -23.35 10.50 -10.95
C VAL A 67 -22.97 10.87 -12.38
N SER A 68 -22.53 9.90 -13.20
CA SER A 68 -22.13 10.12 -14.60
C SER A 68 -21.08 11.22 -14.76
N LEU A 69 -20.16 11.31 -13.78
CA LEU A 69 -19.09 12.29 -13.79
C LEU A 69 -18.23 12.13 -15.06
N VAL A 70 -18.03 13.23 -15.79
CA VAL A 70 -17.03 13.33 -16.84
C VAL A 70 -15.73 13.77 -16.20
N LEU A 71 -14.67 12.97 -16.34
CA LEU A 71 -13.36 13.29 -15.78
C LEU A 71 -12.79 14.54 -16.46
N GLY A 72 -12.49 15.56 -15.66
CA GLY A 72 -11.77 16.73 -16.09
C GLY A 72 -10.25 16.49 -16.13
N VAL A 73 -9.52 17.45 -16.71
CA VAL A 73 -8.05 17.41 -16.75
C VAL A 73 -7.45 17.36 -15.34
N SER A 74 -8.05 18.07 -14.38
CA SER A 74 -7.64 18.05 -12.97
C SER A 74 -7.73 16.65 -12.35
N ASP A 75 -8.78 15.90 -12.67
CA ASP A 75 -9.03 14.57 -12.11
C ASP A 75 -8.02 13.56 -12.65
N ILE A 76 -7.72 13.66 -13.95
CA ILE A 76 -6.69 12.86 -14.60
C ILE A 76 -5.32 13.15 -13.96
N LEU A 77 -4.98 14.42 -13.75
CA LEU A 77 -3.72 14.79 -13.09
C LEU A 77 -3.63 14.22 -11.67
N LEU A 78 -4.72 14.26 -10.90
CA LEU A 78 -4.76 13.66 -9.56
C LEU A 78 -4.56 12.14 -9.60
N LEU A 79 -5.23 11.43 -10.52
CA LEU A 79 -5.07 9.99 -10.70
C LEU A 79 -3.64 9.62 -11.13
N SER A 80 -3.05 10.38 -12.04
CA SER A 80 -1.65 10.21 -12.45
C SER A 80 -0.69 10.44 -11.30
N LEU A 81 -0.85 11.54 -10.54
CA LEU A 81 0.00 11.83 -9.40
C LEU A 81 -0.10 10.76 -8.32
N SER A 82 -1.32 10.30 -8.02
CA SER A 82 -1.53 9.22 -7.07
C SER A 82 -0.89 7.91 -7.52
N SER A 83 -0.93 7.63 -8.82
CA SER A 83 -0.28 6.45 -9.39
C SER A 83 1.24 6.52 -9.28
N VAL A 84 1.83 7.69 -9.52
CA VAL A 84 3.28 7.91 -9.36
C VAL A 84 3.70 7.78 -7.90
N LEU A 85 2.97 8.41 -6.98
CA LEU A 85 3.25 8.34 -5.54
C LEU A 85 3.09 6.90 -5.02
N GLY A 86 2.00 6.23 -5.37
CA GLY A 86 1.76 4.83 -5.03
C GLY A 86 2.84 3.90 -5.58
N GLY A 87 3.26 4.12 -6.84
CA GLY A 87 4.36 3.39 -7.47
C GLY A 87 5.70 3.59 -6.74
N ALA A 88 6.02 4.82 -6.34
CA ALA A 88 7.23 5.12 -5.58
C ALA A 88 7.22 4.43 -4.20
N ILE A 89 6.08 4.44 -3.51
CA ILE A 89 5.91 3.76 -2.21
C ILE A 89 6.08 2.23 -2.39
N LEU A 90 5.47 1.66 -3.43
CA LEU A 90 5.64 0.24 -3.76
C LEU A 90 7.11 -0.10 -3.99
N ALA A 91 7.81 0.67 -4.82
CA ALA A 91 9.21 0.47 -5.10
C ALA A 91 10.07 0.53 -3.82
N ALA A 92 9.82 1.50 -2.94
CA ALA A 92 10.51 1.62 -1.65
C ALA A 92 10.26 0.39 -0.76
N GLY A 93 9.02 -0.09 -0.68
CA GLY A 93 8.67 -1.30 0.06
C GLY A 93 9.36 -2.55 -0.51
N PHE A 94 9.38 -2.72 -1.83
CA PHE A 94 10.08 -3.83 -2.50
C PHE A 94 11.59 -3.79 -2.27
N MET A 95 12.22 -2.62 -2.41
CA MET A 95 13.65 -2.47 -2.13
C MET A 95 13.96 -2.82 -0.67
N ASN A 96 13.07 -2.50 0.27
CA ASN A 96 13.25 -2.88 1.66
C ASN A 96 13.11 -4.39 1.89
N LEU A 97 12.34 -5.11 1.07
CA LEU A 97 12.26 -6.57 1.12
C LEU A 97 13.49 -7.26 0.50
N THR A 98 14.02 -6.71 -0.60
CA THR A 98 15.05 -7.39 -1.40
C THR A 98 16.49 -7.07 -1.04
N ARG A 99 16.76 -6.03 -0.25
CA ARG A 99 18.13 -5.71 0.20
C ARG A 99 18.79 -6.91 0.90
N PRO A 100 20.07 -7.21 0.68
CA PRO A 100 20.76 -8.20 1.50
C PRO A 100 20.85 -7.70 2.94
N VAL A 101 20.73 -8.61 3.91
CA VAL A 101 21.11 -8.30 5.30
C VAL A 101 22.62 -8.39 5.34
N GLU A 102 23.31 -7.25 5.29
CA GLU A 102 24.73 -7.23 5.62
C GLU A 102 24.87 -7.78 7.04
N LYS A 103 25.60 -8.88 7.17
CA LYS A 103 26.02 -9.35 8.49
C LYS A 103 26.96 -8.29 9.01
N GLU A 104 26.60 -7.64 10.11
CA GLU A 104 27.56 -6.83 10.86
C GLU A 104 28.77 -7.73 11.14
N GLU A 105 29.91 -7.43 10.51
CA GLU A 105 31.16 -8.09 10.84
C GLU A 105 31.40 -7.88 12.34
N PRO A 106 31.68 -8.94 13.11
CA PRO A 106 32.01 -8.78 14.51
C PRO A 106 33.25 -7.89 14.57
N THR A 107 33.11 -6.70 15.15
CA THR A 107 34.23 -5.80 15.42
C THR A 107 35.26 -6.58 16.22
N PRO A 108 36.50 -6.76 15.71
CA PRO A 108 37.55 -7.37 16.50
C PRO A 108 37.88 -6.40 17.64
N PHE A 109 37.53 -6.79 18.86
CA PHE A 109 38.12 -6.24 20.08
C PHE A 109 39.33 -7.06 20.46
#